data_AF-A0A950W2V9-F1
#
_entry.id   AF-A0A950W2V9-F1
#
_cell.length_a   1.000
_cell.length_b   1.000
_cell.length_c   1.000
_cell.angle_alpha   90.00
_cell.angle_beta   90.00
_cell.angle_gamma   90.00
#
_symmetry.space_group_name_H-M   'P 1'
#
loop_
_entity.id
_entity.type
_entity.pdbx_description
1 polymer ?
#
loop_
_entity_poly.entity_id
_entity_poly.type
_entity_poly.pdbx_seq_one_letter_code
_entity_poly.pdbx_strand_id
1 'polypeptide(L)'
;MLVEFHRFSGCPIARCQVDDLIEAQQALSTAGIETIVVLHSSEEKMNPNFDEVPGLHLIADREKRLYRAYQAEFRWRKLFSLASWRATFARGYFPQITRFQGGILGVPCDFLIDEHGTLAAAHYGTHFGDSWTAADALQAATV
;
A
#
# COMPACT_ATOMS: atom_id res chain seq x y z
N MET A 1 -3.98 7.91 -11.72
CA MET A 1 -3.67 7.91 -10.28
C MET A 1 -3.74 6.50 -9.73
N LEU A 2 -2.72 6.06 -9.00
CA LEU A 2 -2.64 4.78 -8.31
C LEU A 2 -2.98 5.00 -6.82
N VAL A 3 -3.90 4.21 -6.27
CA VAL A 3 -4.27 4.27 -4.85
C VAL A 3 -4.09 2.89 -4.22
N GLU A 4 -3.15 2.77 -3.28
CA GLU A 4 -2.85 1.51 -2.60
C GLU A 4 -3.22 1.55 -1.12
N PHE A 5 -3.95 0.54 -0.67
CA PHE A 5 -4.40 0.39 0.71
C PHE A 5 -3.54 -0.62 1.45
N HIS A 6 -2.70 -0.15 2.37
CA HIS A 6 -1.75 -0.97 3.11
C HIS A 6 -2.19 -1.21 4.55
N ARG A 7 -1.56 -2.16 5.25
CA ARG A 7 -2.02 -2.57 6.60
C ARG A 7 -1.80 -1.51 7.67
N PHE A 8 -0.55 -1.16 7.94
CA PHE A 8 -0.16 -0.15 8.92
C PHE A 8 1.34 0.12 8.82
N SER A 9 1.76 1.29 9.27
CA SER A 9 3.14 1.81 9.13
C SER A 9 4.22 0.93 9.78
N GLY A 10 3.90 0.25 10.88
CA GLY A 10 4.82 -0.65 11.58
C GLY A 10 4.93 -2.07 10.99
N CYS A 11 4.17 -2.38 9.94
CA CYS A 11 4.22 -3.68 9.27
C CYS A 11 5.44 -3.75 8.36
N PRO A 12 6.31 -4.77 8.47
CA PRO A 12 7.52 -4.81 7.67
C PRO A 12 7.21 -5.02 6.19
N ILE A 13 6.13 -5.75 5.85
CA ILE A 13 5.69 -5.98 4.46
C ILE A 13 5.20 -4.67 3.85
N ALA A 14 4.28 -3.96 4.51
CA ALA A 14 3.79 -2.67 4.02
C ALA A 14 4.94 -1.67 3.87
N ARG A 15 5.87 -1.61 4.84
CA ARG A 15 7.04 -0.73 4.73
C ARG A 15 7.88 -1.07 3.51
N CYS A 16 8.15 -2.35 3.28
CA CYS A 16 8.90 -2.82 2.12
C CYS A 16 8.24 -2.40 0.80
N GLN A 17 6.92 -2.53 0.69
CA GLN A 17 6.16 -2.15 -0.52
C GLN A 17 6.12 -0.64 -0.73
N VAL A 18 5.96 0.14 0.35
CA VAL A 18 6.02 1.60 0.26
C VAL A 18 7.41 2.08 -0.15
N ASP A 19 8.48 1.48 0.40
CA ASP A 19 9.85 1.80 -0.01
C ASP A 19 10.07 1.42 -1.51
N ASP A 20 9.53 0.29 -1.98
CA ASP A 20 9.56 -0.11 -3.40
C ASP A 20 8.85 0.93 -4.32
N LEU A 21 7.72 1.49 -3.88
CA LEU A 21 7.01 2.56 -4.60
C LEU A 21 7.80 3.87 -4.61
N ILE A 22 8.42 4.23 -3.48
CA ILE A 22 9.27 5.42 -3.37
C ILE A 22 10.41 5.33 -4.39
N GLU A 23 11.08 4.17 -4.49
CA GLU A 23 12.14 3.93 -5.46
C GLU A 23 11.63 4.03 -6.92
N ALA A 24 10.40 3.58 -7.17
CA ALA A 24 9.80 3.59 -8.50
C ALA A 24 9.05 4.89 -8.87
N GLN A 25 8.97 5.86 -7.95
CA GLN A 25 8.08 7.01 -8.09
C GLN A 25 8.37 7.84 -9.34
N GLN A 26 9.65 7.97 -9.73
CA GLN A 26 10.00 8.70 -10.95
C GLN A 26 9.42 8.05 -12.22
N ALA A 27 9.38 6.72 -12.29
CA ALA A 27 8.80 6.00 -13.43
C ALA A 27 7.27 6.17 -13.49
N LEU A 28 6.60 6.07 -12.33
CA LEU A 28 5.16 6.30 -12.21
C LEU A 28 4.79 7.74 -12.60
N SER A 29 5.49 8.74 -12.06
CA SER A 29 5.28 10.14 -12.41
C SER A 29 5.52 10.42 -13.90
N THR A 30 6.53 9.81 -14.52
CA THR A 30 6.80 9.95 -15.96
C THR A 30 5.66 9.40 -16.81
N ALA A 31 4.96 8.37 -16.33
CA ALA A 31 3.77 7.80 -16.96
C ALA A 31 2.49 8.59 -16.63
N GLY A 32 2.57 9.72 -15.92
CA GLY A 32 1.39 10.50 -15.49
C GLY A 32 0.62 9.88 -14.32
N ILE A 33 1.23 8.94 -13.59
CA ILE A 33 0.60 8.26 -12.45
C ILE A 33 1.07 8.93 -11.15
N GLU A 34 0.16 9.67 -10.52
CA GLU A 34 0.30 10.06 -9.11
C GLU A 34 -0.04 8.88 -8.20
N THR A 35 0.73 8.70 -7.12
CA THR A 35 0.60 7.58 -6.19
C THR A 35 0.05 8.05 -4.86
N ILE A 36 -0.99 7.39 -4.36
CA ILE A 36 -1.55 7.60 -3.02
C ILE A 36 -1.46 6.28 -2.25
N VAL A 37 -0.79 6.31 -1.11
CA VAL A 37 -0.68 5.18 -0.20
C VAL A 37 -1.51 5.48 1.04
N VAL A 38 -2.54 4.67 1.27
CA VAL A 38 -3.40 4.75 2.46
C VAL A 38 -2.95 3.70 3.47
N LEU A 39 -2.69 4.11 4.70
CA LEU A 39 -2.28 3.24 5.80
C LEU A 39 -3.30 3.32 6.93
N HIS A 40 -3.72 2.17 7.45
CA HIS A 40 -4.57 2.10 8.64
C HIS A 40 -3.73 2.33 9.89
N SER A 41 -3.34 3.58 10.06
CA SER A 41 -2.53 4.11 11.14
C SER A 41 -3.00 5.53 11.44
N SER A 42 -2.71 6.03 12.63
CA SER A 42 -2.85 7.44 12.93
C SER A 42 -1.60 8.18 12.50
N GLU A 43 -1.72 9.50 12.31
CA GLU A 43 -0.60 10.34 11.90
C GLU A 43 0.58 10.22 12.88
N GLU A 44 0.32 10.14 14.19
CA GLU A 44 1.38 10.03 15.20
C GLU A 44 2.13 8.70 15.14
N LYS A 45 1.52 7.67 14.52
CA LYS A 45 2.14 6.37 14.33
C LYS A 45 2.64 6.15 12.91
N MET A 46 2.52 7.13 12.01
CA MET A 46 3.13 7.05 10.69
C MET A 46 4.64 6.79 10.83
N ASN A 47 5.22 6.02 9.91
CA ASN A 47 6.67 5.76 9.98
C ASN A 47 7.38 7.06 9.57
N PRO A 48 8.26 7.63 10.41
CA PRO A 48 8.97 8.86 10.08
C PRO A 48 9.92 8.72 8.90
N ASN A 49 10.28 7.48 8.52
CA ASN A 49 11.13 7.21 7.36
C ASN A 49 10.37 7.28 6.04
N PHE A 50 9.06 7.51 6.06
CA PHE A 50 8.36 7.84 4.84
C PHE A 50 8.66 9.30 4.51
N ASP A 51 9.72 9.50 3.75
CA ASP A 51 10.12 10.81 3.27
C ASP A 51 9.01 11.41 2.40
N GLU A 52 8.90 12.75 2.38
CA GLU A 52 8.07 13.42 1.40
C GLU A 52 8.71 13.25 0.01
N VAL A 53 8.12 12.36 -0.79
CA VAL A 53 8.57 12.07 -2.16
C VAL A 53 7.61 12.72 -3.15
N PRO A 54 8.09 13.58 -4.07
CA PRO A 54 7.22 14.21 -5.06
C PRO A 54 6.43 13.18 -5.88
N GLY A 55 5.11 13.34 -5.93
CA GLY A 55 4.19 12.43 -6.64
C GLY A 55 3.73 11.21 -5.84
N LEU A 56 4.25 11.03 -4.61
CA LEU A 56 3.76 10.02 -3.66
C LEU A 56 3.14 10.70 -2.44
N HIS A 57 1.89 10.38 -2.16
CA HIS A 57 1.14 10.93 -1.04
C HIS A 57 0.77 9.85 -0.05
N LEU A 58 0.99 10.10 1.24
CA LEU A 58 0.67 9.17 2.32
C LEU A 58 -0.53 9.67 3.11
N ILE A 59 -1.50 8.79 3.33
CA ILE A 59 -2.70 9.09 4.10
C ILE A 59 -2.80 8.14 5.28
N ALA A 60 -2.85 8.72 6.48
CA ALA A 60 -3.13 7.99 7.71
C ALA A 60 -4.65 7.89 7.95
N ASP A 61 -5.25 6.72 7.70
CA ASP A 61 -6.69 6.49 7.90
C ASP A 61 -6.96 5.59 9.10
N ARG A 62 -6.79 6.16 10.30
CA ARG A 62 -7.01 5.47 11.59
C ARG A 62 -8.41 4.86 11.71
N GLU A 63 -9.43 5.55 11.23
CA GLU A 63 -10.83 5.15 11.39
C GLU A 63 -11.32 4.22 10.27
N LYS A 64 -10.47 3.85 9.32
CA LYS A 64 -10.82 3.07 8.13
C LYS A 64 -11.94 3.70 7.28
N ARG A 65 -12.03 5.03 7.24
CA ARG A 65 -13.06 5.72 6.46
C ARG A 65 -12.90 5.48 4.96
N LEU A 66 -11.67 5.59 4.45
CA LEU A 66 -11.34 5.33 3.06
C LEU A 66 -11.44 3.85 2.73
N TYR A 67 -10.99 2.97 3.65
CA TYR A 67 -11.14 1.52 3.45
C TYR A 67 -12.62 1.12 3.29
N ARG A 68 -13.52 1.69 4.10
CA ARG A 68 -14.97 1.49 3.95
C ARG A 68 -15.50 2.02 2.62
N ALA A 69 -15.10 3.23 2.25
CA ALA A 69 -15.56 3.87 1.02
C ALA A 69 -15.16 3.08 -0.24
N TYR A 70 -13.94 2.54 -0.26
CA TYR A 70 -13.40 1.76 -1.37
C TYR A 70 -13.79 0.27 -1.31
N GLN A 71 -14.58 -0.13 -0.31
CA GLN A 71 -14.88 -1.54 -0.03
C GLN A 71 -13.60 -2.41 0.07
N ALA A 72 -12.48 -1.79 0.46
CA ALA A 72 -11.22 -2.46 0.77
C ALA A 72 -11.29 -3.21 2.11
N GLU A 73 -12.50 -3.44 2.62
CA GLU A 73 -12.74 -4.13 3.88
C GLU A 73 -12.82 -5.64 3.67
N PHE A 74 -11.89 -6.32 4.34
CA PHE A 74 -12.14 -7.63 4.93
C PHE A 74 -12.48 -8.78 3.97
N ARG A 75 -11.43 -9.41 3.44
CA ARG A 75 -11.49 -10.85 3.15
C ARG A 75 -10.81 -11.63 4.27
N TRP A 76 -11.60 -12.44 4.98
CA TRP A 76 -11.18 -13.27 6.13
C TRP A 76 -10.30 -14.46 5.73
N ARG A 77 -9.90 -14.56 4.46
CA ARG A 77 -9.09 -15.67 3.96
C ARG A 77 -7.62 -15.35 4.20
N LYS A 78 -7.24 -15.60 5.44
CA LYS A 78 -5.87 -15.72 5.93
C LYS A 78 -5.06 -16.60 4.97
N LEU A 79 -4.02 -16.04 4.37
CA LEU A 79 -2.73 -16.70 4.41
C LEU A 79 -1.66 -15.71 4.86
N PHE A 80 -1.13 -15.98 6.05
CA PHE A 80 0.14 -15.46 6.49
C PHE A 80 1.19 -16.12 5.59
N SER A 81 1.65 -15.42 4.55
CA SER A 81 2.76 -15.94 3.74
C SER A 81 4.04 -15.84 4.58
N LEU A 82 4.44 -16.97 5.18
CA LEU A 82 5.75 -17.13 5.82
C LEU A 82 6.88 -16.75 4.85
N ALA A 83 6.68 -16.99 3.55
CA ALA A 83 7.61 -16.61 2.50
C ALA A 83 7.74 -15.08 2.39
N SER A 84 6.62 -14.33 2.37
CA SER A 84 6.66 -12.87 2.29
C SER A 84 7.36 -12.26 3.51
N TRP A 85 7.08 -12.76 4.72
CA TRP A 85 7.81 -12.30 5.92
C TRP A 85 9.30 -12.59 5.85
N ARG A 86 9.70 -13.79 5.42
CA ARG A 86 11.12 -14.15 5.27
C ARG A 86 11.82 -13.27 4.23
N ALA A 87 11.19 -13.02 3.10
CA ALA A 87 11.73 -12.16 2.05
C ALA A 87 11.94 -10.72 2.57
N THR A 88 10.93 -10.18 3.25
CA THR A 88 11.00 -8.85 3.86
C THR A 88 12.08 -8.76 4.95
N PHE A 89 12.20 -9.78 5.82
CA PHE A 89 13.27 -9.84 6.82
C PHE A 89 14.67 -9.93 6.19
N ALA A 90 14.82 -10.70 5.12
CA ALA A 90 16.08 -10.79 4.38
C ALA A 90 16.49 -9.44 3.79
N ARG A 91 15.52 -8.58 3.47
CA ARG A 91 15.73 -7.18 3.04
C ARG A 91 15.96 -6.21 4.21
N GLY A 92 16.03 -6.68 5.46
CA GLY A 92 16.30 -5.85 6.65
C GLY A 92 15.08 -5.14 7.24
N TYR A 93 13.86 -5.51 6.84
CA TYR A 93 12.63 -4.91 7.34
C TYR A 93 12.08 -5.71 8.52
N PHE A 94 12.09 -5.11 9.72
CA PHE A 94 11.63 -5.74 10.95
C PHE A 94 10.34 -5.08 11.50
N PRO A 95 9.47 -5.82 12.20
CA PRO A 95 8.23 -5.29 12.74
C PRO A 95 8.51 -4.22 13.81
N GLN A 96 7.81 -3.09 13.72
CA GLN A 96 7.90 -2.02 14.70
C GLN A 96 6.69 -2.08 15.64
N ILE A 97 6.87 -2.79 16.77
CA ILE A 97 5.79 -3.10 17.72
C ILE A 97 5.12 -1.83 18.28
N THR A 98 5.88 -0.76 18.50
CA THR A 98 5.33 0.53 18.99
C THR A 98 4.36 1.18 18.01
N ARG A 99 4.55 0.91 16.71
CA ARG A 99 3.72 1.38 15.59
C ARG A 99 2.70 0.36 15.11
N PHE A 100 2.50 -0.73 15.86
CA PHE A 100 1.37 -1.60 15.62
C PHE A 100 0.09 -0.83 15.93
N GLN A 101 -0.68 -0.58 14.89
CA GLN A 101 -1.99 0.04 14.98
C GLN A 101 -2.83 -0.55 13.87
N GLY A 102 -4.08 -0.81 14.20
CA GLY A 102 -4.92 -1.57 13.33
C GLY A 102 -4.75 -3.08 13.50
N GLY A 103 -5.89 -3.77 13.51
CA GLY A 103 -5.94 -5.19 13.77
C GLY A 103 -5.17 -6.03 12.75
N ILE A 104 -5.17 -7.33 13.00
CA ILE A 104 -4.56 -8.36 12.14
C ILE A 104 -5.25 -8.53 10.78
N LEU A 105 -6.22 -7.66 10.46
CA LEU A 105 -7.24 -7.86 9.44
C LEU A 105 -7.18 -6.72 8.40
N GLY A 106 -6.98 -7.11 7.15
CA GLY A 106 -6.79 -6.24 5.99
C GLY A 106 -5.80 -6.89 5.03
N VAL A 107 -6.24 -7.12 3.80
CA VAL A 107 -5.38 -7.44 2.66
C VAL A 107 -5.16 -6.16 1.86
N PRO A 108 -4.01 -6.00 1.20
CA PRO A 108 -3.81 -4.89 0.29
C PRO A 108 -4.91 -4.83 -0.78
N CYS A 109 -5.27 -3.62 -1.18
CA CYS A 109 -6.16 -3.36 -2.30
C CYS A 109 -5.58 -2.19 -3.09
N ASP A 110 -5.44 -2.35 -4.39
CA ASP A 110 -4.80 -1.38 -5.27
C ASP A 110 -5.79 -0.99 -6.37
N PHE A 111 -5.87 0.31 -6.65
CA PHE A 111 -6.83 0.87 -7.58
C PHE A 111 -6.12 1.82 -8.53
N LEU A 112 -6.43 1.70 -9.82
CA LEU A 112 -6.03 2.67 -10.83
C LEU A 112 -7.25 3.51 -11.20
N ILE A 113 -7.13 4.81 -11.04
CA ILE A 113 -8.17 5.81 -11.31
C ILE A 113 -7.70 6.71 -12.45
N ASP A 114 -8.53 6.89 -13.47
CA ASP A 114 -8.24 7.74 -14.63
C ASP A 114 -8.39 9.25 -14.31
N GLU A 115 -8.09 10.12 -15.28
CA GLU A 115 -8.21 11.58 -15.12
C GLU A 115 -9.65 12.07 -14.90
N HIS A 116 -10.65 11.24 -15.18
CA HIS A 116 -12.06 11.54 -14.97
C HIS A 116 -12.56 11.08 -13.59
N GLY A 117 -11.70 10.47 -12.77
CA GLY A 117 -12.07 9.91 -11.49
C GLY A 117 -12.78 8.56 -11.59
N THR A 118 -12.69 7.89 -12.73
CA THR A 118 -13.28 6.56 -12.95
C THR A 118 -12.27 5.47 -12.62
N LEU A 119 -12.76 4.36 -12.05
CA LEU A 119 -11.94 3.20 -11.79
C LEU A 119 -11.56 2.50 -13.10
N ALA A 120 -10.30 2.61 -13.50
CA ALA A 120 -9.74 1.96 -14.68
C ALA A 120 -9.39 0.49 -14.41
N ALA A 121 -8.81 0.21 -13.24
CA ALA A 121 -8.45 -1.15 -12.83
C ALA A 121 -8.45 -1.29 -11.31
N ALA A 122 -8.70 -2.51 -10.81
CA ALA A 122 -8.65 -2.82 -9.38
C ALA A 122 -8.04 -4.19 -9.12
N HIS A 123 -7.17 -4.27 -8.13
CA HIS A 123 -6.60 -5.49 -7.59
C HIS A 123 -6.95 -5.64 -6.12
N TYR A 124 -7.53 -6.78 -5.78
CA TYR A 124 -7.85 -7.13 -4.40
C TYR A 124 -6.91 -8.23 -3.95
N GLY A 125 -5.93 -7.87 -3.13
CA GLY A 125 -4.93 -8.80 -2.65
C GLY A 125 -5.52 -10.00 -1.93
N THR A 126 -4.90 -11.15 -2.12
CA THR A 126 -5.29 -12.43 -1.50
C THR A 126 -4.51 -12.72 -0.22
N HIS A 127 -3.35 -12.09 -0.03
CA HIS A 127 -2.51 -12.18 1.16
C HIS A 127 -1.77 -10.86 1.45
N PHE A 128 -1.07 -10.77 2.58
CA PHE A 128 -0.50 -9.50 3.05
C PHE A 128 0.53 -8.84 2.13
N GLY A 129 1.25 -9.62 1.31
CA GLY A 129 2.20 -9.08 0.33
C GLY A 129 1.67 -9.06 -1.10
N ASP A 130 0.37 -9.18 -1.30
CA ASP A 130 -0.26 -9.22 -2.64
C ASP A 130 -0.76 -7.82 -3.04
N SER A 131 0.17 -6.86 -3.10
CA SER A 131 -0.09 -5.55 -3.73
C SER A 131 0.54 -5.54 -5.11
N TRP A 132 0.02 -4.69 -5.98
CA TRP A 132 0.72 -4.28 -7.18
C TRP A 132 2.10 -3.72 -6.87
N THR A 133 3.02 -4.04 -7.78
CA THR A 133 4.28 -3.33 -7.94
C THR A 133 4.07 -2.14 -8.89
N ALA A 134 5.03 -1.22 -8.94
CA ALA A 134 5.01 -0.16 -9.94
C ALA A 134 4.92 -0.70 -11.38
N ALA A 135 5.53 -1.86 -11.67
CA ALA A 135 5.44 -2.50 -12.97
C ALA A 135 4.01 -2.98 -13.29
N ASP A 136 3.32 -3.56 -12.30
CA ASP A 136 1.92 -3.99 -12.46
C ASP A 136 1.01 -2.78 -12.72
N ALA A 137 1.21 -1.68 -11.99
CA ALA A 137 0.46 -0.45 -12.17
C ALA A 137 0.68 0.17 -13.57
N LEU A 138 1.93 0.22 -14.03
CA LEU A 138 2.28 0.70 -15.38
C LEU A 138 1.64 -0.18 -16.46
N GLN A 139 1.67 -1.49 -16.29
CA GLN A 139 1.03 -2.42 -17.22
C GLN A 139 -0.50 -2.23 -17.25
N ALA A 140 -1.13 -2.09 -16.08
CA ALA A 140 -2.57 -1.85 -15.98
C ALA A 140 -2.99 -0.51 -16.60
N ALA A 141 -2.12 0.50 -16.59
CA ALA A 141 -2.39 1.81 -17.20
C ALA A 141 -2.29 1.85 -18.73
N THR A 142 -1.80 0.78 -19.36
CA THR A 142 -1.64 0.72 -20.83
C THR A 142 -2.85 0.07 -21.53
N VAL A 143 -3.85 -0.38 -20.77
CA VAL A 143 -5.03 -1.14 -21.25
C VAL A 143 -6.21 -0.23 -21.54
#